data_AF-A0A504J621-F1
#
_entry.id   AF-A0A504J621-F1
#
_cell.length_a   1.000
_cell.length_b   1.000
_cell.length_c   1.000
_cell.angle_alpha   90.00
_cell.angle_beta   90.00
_cell.angle_gamma   90.00
#
_symmetry.space_group_name_H-M   'P 1'
#
loop_
_entity.id
_entity.type
_entity.pdbx_description
1 polymer ?
#
loop_
_entity_poly.entity_id
_entity_poly.type
_entity_poly.pdbx_seq_one_letter_code
_entity_poly.pdbx_strand_id
1 'polypeptide(L)'
;MKHIILLFVCFTTNIILAQDKAAYDNAVKTFQENFNAQNVDAIFDLYTTEMQENMTKEGVTRFVTGCYKQFGSLKSFEFIETTEGISSYTANFDKISLVMELLLSPDNKIATIQFQEP
;
A
#
# COMPACT_ATOMS: atom_id res chain seq x y z
N MET A 1 -46.65 29.58 -21.64
CA MET A 1 -46.16 28.41 -22.40
C MET A 1 -44.76 28.07 -21.94
N LYS A 2 -44.50 26.76 -21.79
CA LYS A 2 -43.22 26.13 -21.46
C LYS A 2 -42.06 26.70 -22.30
N HIS A 3 -41.00 27.17 -21.65
CA HIS A 3 -39.63 26.95 -22.11
C HIS A 3 -38.80 26.48 -20.91
N ILE A 4 -38.97 25.18 -20.62
CA ILE A 4 -37.96 24.33 -19.99
C ILE A 4 -36.80 24.20 -20.99
N ILE A 5 -35.61 23.80 -20.49
CA ILE A 5 -34.40 23.30 -21.18
C ILE A 5 -33.26 24.34 -21.04
N LEU A 6 -32.11 24.08 -20.43
CA LEU A 6 -31.53 22.86 -19.85
C LEU A 6 -30.27 23.31 -19.09
N LEU A 7 -30.20 23.07 -17.79
CA LEU A 7 -28.94 23.01 -17.08
C LEU A 7 -28.97 21.68 -16.36
N PHE A 8 -28.10 20.72 -16.72
CA PHE A 8 -27.51 19.79 -15.75
C PHE A 8 -26.39 18.96 -16.38
N VAL A 9 -25.17 19.30 -15.95
CA VAL A 9 -24.09 18.41 -15.50
C VAL A 9 -23.40 17.52 -16.56
N CYS A 10 -22.24 18.01 -17.01
CA CYS A 10 -21.11 17.17 -17.38
C CYS A 10 -20.10 17.16 -16.22
N PHE A 11 -20.20 16.20 -15.30
CA PHE A 11 -19.16 15.95 -14.30
C PHE A 11 -19.08 14.45 -13.96
N THR A 12 -18.59 13.62 -14.88
CA THR A 12 -18.38 12.19 -14.56
C THR A 12 -17.25 11.57 -15.37
N THR A 13 -15.98 11.94 -15.13
CA THR A 13 -14.85 11.09 -15.58
C THR A 13 -13.59 11.10 -14.69
N ASN A 14 -13.47 11.91 -13.64
CA ASN A 14 -12.21 12.00 -12.86
C ASN A 14 -12.16 11.15 -11.57
N ILE A 15 -13.11 10.22 -11.34
CA ILE A 15 -13.21 9.50 -10.06
C ILE A 15 -12.13 8.41 -9.91
N ILE A 16 -11.70 7.80 -11.02
CA ILE A 16 -10.86 6.58 -10.99
C ILE A 16 -9.45 6.87 -10.45
N LEU A 17 -8.78 7.94 -10.91
CA LEU A 17 -7.41 8.24 -10.50
C LEU A 17 -7.28 8.70 -9.04
N ALA A 18 -8.32 9.35 -8.50
CA ALA A 18 -8.33 9.78 -7.11
C ALA A 18 -8.55 8.61 -6.13
N GLN A 19 -9.29 7.59 -6.58
CA GLN A 19 -9.56 6.39 -5.79
C GLN A 19 -8.29 5.55 -5.59
N ASP A 20 -7.48 5.39 -6.64
CA ASP A 20 -6.25 4.62 -6.57
C ASP A 20 -5.26 5.26 -5.57
N LYS A 21 -5.01 6.57 -5.68
CA LYS A 21 -4.08 7.24 -4.75
C LYS A 21 -4.51 7.06 -3.29
N ALA A 22 -5.79 7.24 -2.99
CA ALA A 22 -6.31 7.10 -1.63
C ALA A 22 -6.17 5.66 -1.09
N ALA A 23 -6.33 4.64 -1.96
CA ALA A 23 -6.14 3.24 -1.60
C ALA A 23 -4.67 2.95 -1.24
N TYR A 24 -3.73 3.42 -2.07
CA TYR A 24 -2.30 3.25 -1.81
C TYR A 24 -1.85 4.00 -0.55
N ASP A 25 -2.26 5.26 -0.37
CA ASP A 25 -1.96 6.04 0.84
C ASP A 25 -2.47 5.32 2.11
N ASN A 26 -3.67 4.73 2.04
CA ASN A 26 -4.22 3.95 3.15
C ASN A 26 -3.44 2.65 3.40
N ALA A 27 -3.11 1.91 2.34
CA ALA A 27 -2.38 0.66 2.45
C ALA A 27 -1.00 0.86 3.11
N VAL A 28 -0.23 1.85 2.68
CA VAL A 28 1.09 2.13 3.27
C VAL A 28 0.97 2.59 4.73
N LYS A 29 -0.01 3.44 5.04
CA LYS A 29 -0.28 3.88 6.42
C LYS A 29 -0.64 2.70 7.33
N THR A 30 -1.60 1.88 6.91
CA THR A 30 -2.07 0.72 7.68
C THR A 30 -0.95 -0.31 7.84
N PHE A 31 -0.15 -0.53 6.81
CA PHE A 31 1.02 -1.40 6.88
C PHE A 31 2.03 -0.87 7.92
N GLN A 32 2.37 0.42 7.90
CA GLN A 32 3.29 1.04 8.86
C GLN A 32 2.79 0.88 10.31
N GLU A 33 1.52 1.19 10.56
CA GLU A 33 0.92 1.09 11.90
C GLU A 33 1.03 -0.34 12.43
N ASN A 34 0.65 -1.33 11.63
CA ASN A 34 0.71 -2.74 12.04
C ASN A 34 2.15 -3.28 12.12
N PHE A 35 3.05 -2.85 11.23
CA PHE A 35 4.47 -3.22 11.28
C PHE A 35 5.11 -2.75 12.59
N ASN A 36 4.89 -1.48 12.95
CA ASN A 36 5.43 -0.91 14.17
C ASN A 36 4.80 -1.50 15.44
N ALA A 37 3.52 -1.90 15.37
CA ALA A 37 2.85 -2.65 16.43
C ALA A 37 3.26 -4.14 16.47
N GLN A 38 4.06 -4.62 15.51
CA GLN A 38 4.37 -6.03 15.29
C GLN A 38 3.11 -6.92 15.20
N ASN A 39 2.02 -6.36 14.68
CA ASN A 39 0.74 -7.04 14.52
C ASN A 39 0.73 -7.85 13.22
N VAL A 40 1.35 -9.03 13.28
CA VAL A 40 1.50 -9.94 12.14
C VAL A 40 0.17 -10.34 11.53
N ASP A 41 -0.84 -10.57 12.36
CA ASP A 41 -2.17 -11.01 11.92
C ASP A 41 -2.80 -9.95 11.01
N ALA A 42 -2.79 -8.69 11.44
CA ALA A 42 -3.31 -7.60 10.64
C ALA A 42 -2.52 -7.40 9.34
N ILE A 43 -1.19 -7.56 9.36
CA ILE A 43 -0.37 -7.47 8.13
C ILE A 43 -0.71 -8.61 7.17
N PHE A 44 -0.83 -9.84 7.69
CA PHE A 44 -1.20 -11.00 6.88
C PHE A 44 -2.58 -10.79 6.23
N ASP A 45 -3.52 -10.19 6.96
CA ASP A 45 -4.86 -9.87 6.45
C ASP A 45 -4.87 -8.74 5.40
N LEU A 46 -3.80 -7.94 5.27
CA LEU A 46 -3.68 -6.97 4.17
C LEU A 46 -3.39 -7.64 2.83
N TYR A 47 -2.90 -8.88 2.83
CA TYR A 47 -2.46 -9.55 1.62
C TYR A 47 -3.64 -10.18 0.87
N THR A 48 -3.47 -10.32 -0.44
CA THR A 48 -4.35 -11.18 -1.26
C THR A 48 -4.24 -12.63 -0.80
N THR A 49 -5.26 -13.45 -1.06
CA THR A 49 -5.25 -14.89 -0.73
C THR A 49 -4.03 -15.59 -1.34
N GLU A 50 -3.70 -15.29 -2.60
CA GLU A 50 -2.52 -15.85 -3.27
C GLU A 50 -1.22 -15.48 -2.52
N MET A 51 -1.07 -14.22 -2.11
CA MET A 51 0.11 -13.80 -1.37
C MET A 51 0.14 -14.37 0.06
N GLN A 52 -1.01 -14.57 0.70
CA GLN A 52 -1.12 -15.28 1.97
C GLN A 52 -0.66 -16.74 1.87
N GLU A 53 -1.05 -17.45 0.80
CA GLU A 53 -0.64 -18.82 0.52
C GLU A 53 0.87 -18.92 0.24
N ASN A 54 1.39 -18.00 -0.58
CA ASN A 54 2.81 -17.98 -0.96
C ASN A 54 3.74 -17.59 0.19
N MET A 55 3.39 -16.56 0.97
CA MET A 55 4.23 -16.06 2.07
C MET A 55 4.09 -16.89 3.33
N THR A 56 2.89 -17.42 3.59
CA THR A 56 2.46 -18.03 4.86
C THR A 56 2.53 -17.08 6.05
N LYS A 57 1.71 -17.33 7.08
CA LYS A 57 1.72 -16.52 8.31
C LYS A 57 3.07 -16.57 9.04
N GLU A 58 3.75 -17.72 8.99
CA GLU A 58 5.08 -17.86 9.56
C GLU A 58 6.13 -17.03 8.79
N GLY A 59 6.06 -17.03 7.46
CA GLY A 59 6.96 -16.20 6.64
C GLY A 59 6.77 -14.70 6.91
N VAL A 60 5.53 -14.23 7.01
CA VAL A 60 5.23 -12.85 7.41
C VAL A 60 5.74 -12.56 8.83
N THR A 61 5.60 -13.49 9.77
CA THR A 61 6.16 -13.33 11.13
C THR A 61 7.67 -13.11 11.08
N ARG A 62 8.40 -13.95 10.34
CA ARG A 62 9.87 -13.83 10.21
C ARG A 62 10.27 -12.52 9.55
N PHE A 63 9.55 -12.11 8.51
CA PHE A 63 9.78 -10.84 7.82
C PHE A 63 9.58 -9.64 8.76
N VAL A 64 8.40 -9.50 9.38
CA VAL A 64 8.05 -8.35 10.22
C VAL A 64 9.01 -8.24 11.41
N THR A 65 9.20 -9.32 12.15
CA THR A 65 10.06 -9.32 13.35
C THR A 65 11.54 -9.16 12.99
N GLY A 66 11.99 -9.77 11.89
CA GLY A 66 13.35 -9.65 11.38
C GLY A 66 13.68 -8.22 10.96
N CYS A 67 12.84 -7.62 10.12
CA CYS A 67 12.99 -6.23 9.68
C CYS A 67 12.92 -5.27 10.87
N TYR A 68 11.96 -5.43 11.79
CA TYR A 68 11.86 -4.56 12.96
C TYR A 68 13.13 -4.64 13.84
N LYS A 69 13.65 -5.85 14.08
CA LYS A 69 14.89 -6.05 14.84
C LYS A 69 16.10 -5.42 14.14
N GLN A 70 16.22 -5.63 12.83
CA GLN A 70 17.37 -5.19 12.04
C GLN A 70 17.35 -3.68 11.83
N PHE A 71 16.22 -3.14 11.36
CA PHE A 71 16.09 -1.78 10.83
C PHE A 71 15.35 -0.82 11.78
N GLY A 72 14.64 -1.34 12.78
CA GLY A 72 13.84 -0.56 13.73
C GLY A 72 12.44 -0.24 13.20
N SER A 73 11.83 0.79 13.76
CA SER A 73 10.48 1.23 13.40
C SER A 73 10.49 1.90 12.02
N LEU A 74 9.41 1.68 11.26
CA LEU A 74 9.14 2.35 10.00
C LEU A 74 8.55 3.74 10.27
N LYS A 75 9.20 4.80 9.79
CA LYS A 75 8.87 6.20 10.10
C LYS A 75 8.00 6.86 9.05
N SER A 76 8.32 6.65 7.78
CA SER A 76 7.62 7.30 6.69
C SER A 76 7.77 6.54 5.39
N PHE A 77 6.89 6.87 4.45
CA PHE A 77 7.01 6.54 3.05
C PHE A 77 7.05 7.82 2.23
N GLU A 78 8.00 7.89 1.30
CA GLU A 78 8.10 8.97 0.32
C GLU A 78 7.85 8.37 -1.06
N PHE A 79 6.79 8.83 -1.75
CA PHE A 79 6.46 8.32 -3.07
C PHE A 79 7.57 8.67 -4.07
N ILE A 80 7.98 7.67 -4.87
CA ILE A 80 8.97 7.83 -5.94
C ILE A 80 8.24 7.94 -7.28
N GLU A 81 7.60 6.85 -7.71
CA GLU A 81 6.90 6.78 -8.99
C GLU A 81 5.91 5.61 -9.04
N THR A 82 5.13 5.53 -10.12
CA THR A 82 4.33 4.36 -10.47
C THR A 82 4.68 3.91 -11.89
N THR A 83 5.19 2.70 -12.04
CA THR A 83 5.61 2.11 -13.32
C THR A 83 4.88 0.78 -13.51
N GLU A 84 4.18 0.63 -14.64
CA GLU A 84 3.40 -0.58 -14.96
C GLU A 84 2.40 -1.01 -13.86
N GLY A 85 1.86 -0.04 -13.12
CA GLY A 85 0.92 -0.27 -12.02
C GLY A 85 1.57 -0.56 -10.67
N ILE A 86 2.89 -0.72 -10.62
CA ILE A 86 3.66 -0.91 -9.37
C ILE A 86 4.07 0.47 -8.86
N SER A 87 3.72 0.78 -7.62
CA SER A 87 4.10 2.03 -6.96
C SER A 87 5.34 1.85 -6.10
N SER A 88 6.33 2.70 -6.31
CA SER A 88 7.61 2.68 -5.59
C SER A 88 7.66 3.80 -4.56
N TYR A 89 8.21 3.49 -3.37
CA TYR A 89 8.34 4.41 -2.26
C TYR A 89 9.72 4.27 -1.61
N THR A 90 10.31 5.36 -1.12
CA THR A 90 11.37 5.27 -0.13
C THR A 90 10.74 5.01 1.23
N ALA A 91 10.99 3.84 1.80
CA ALA A 91 10.58 3.45 3.14
C ALA A 91 11.70 3.76 4.15
N ASN A 92 11.49 4.77 4.98
CA ASN A 92 12.47 5.22 5.96
C ASN A 92 12.28 4.48 7.30
N PHE A 93 13.21 3.61 7.65
CA PHE A 93 13.28 2.97 8.97
C PHE A 93 14.21 3.76 9.90
N ASP A 94 14.24 3.44 11.20
CA ASP A 94 15.15 4.05 12.16
C ASP A 94 16.63 3.99 11.74
N LYS A 95 17.05 2.92 11.06
CA LYS A 95 18.47 2.63 10.78
C LYS A 95 18.85 2.62 9.31
N ILE A 96 17.87 2.61 8.39
CA ILE A 96 18.10 2.50 6.94
C ILE A 96 16.90 3.03 6.17
N SER A 97 17.12 3.42 4.91
CA SER A 97 16.07 3.66 3.93
C SER A 97 16.13 2.58 2.86
N LEU A 98 14.98 2.00 2.52
CA LEU A 98 14.86 0.98 1.48
C LEU A 98 13.88 1.47 0.40
N VAL A 99 14.01 0.98 -0.82
CA VAL A 99 12.97 1.12 -1.84
C VAL A 99 11.93 0.03 -1.60
N MET A 100 10.68 0.44 -1.41
CA MET A 100 9.52 -0.45 -1.34
C MET A 100 8.75 -0.37 -2.65
N GLU A 101 8.53 -1.52 -3.28
CA GLU A 101 7.60 -1.66 -4.39
C GLU A 101 6.31 -2.30 -3.89
N LEU A 102 5.18 -1.70 -4.27
CA LEU A 102 3.85 -2.06 -3.81
C LEU A 102 2.88 -2.13 -4.98
N LEU A 103 2.17 -3.25 -5.09
CA LEU A 103 1.04 -3.43 -5.99
C LEU A 103 -0.19 -3.81 -5.19
N LEU A 104 -1.28 -3.08 -5.39
CA LEU A 104 -2.60 -3.42 -4.86
C LEU A 104 -3.44 -4.15 -5.91
N SER A 105 -4.22 -5.12 -5.46
CA SER A 105 -5.30 -5.73 -6.23
C SER A 105 -6.51 -4.79 -6.32
N PRO A 106 -7.49 -5.06 -7.21
CA PRO A 106 -8.69 -4.22 -7.36
C PRO A 106 -9.55 -4.04 -6.09
N ASP A 107 -9.40 -4.92 -5.09
CA ASP A 107 -10.04 -4.85 -3.77
C ASP A 107 -9.15 -4.22 -2.68
N ASN A 108 -8.08 -3.52 -3.09
CA ASN A 108 -7.12 -2.82 -2.23
C ASN A 108 -6.32 -3.73 -1.28
N LYS A 109 -6.18 -5.01 -1.61
CA LYS A 109 -5.27 -5.93 -0.91
C LYS A 109 -3.88 -5.86 -1.54
N ILE A 110 -2.85 -6.17 -0.76
CA ILE A 110 -1.47 -6.22 -1.22
C ILE A 110 -1.29 -7.48 -2.06
N ALA A 111 -1.07 -7.29 -3.36
CA ALA A 111 -0.74 -8.36 -4.31
C ALA A 111 0.78 -8.54 -4.44
N THR A 112 1.55 -7.47 -4.21
CA THR A 112 3.01 -7.53 -4.16
C THR A 112 3.52 -6.49 -3.18
N ILE A 113 4.47 -6.89 -2.33
CA ILE A 113 5.27 -5.98 -1.52
C ILE A 113 6.70 -6.51 -1.45
N GLN A 114 7.67 -5.67 -1.78
CA GLN A 114 9.08 -6.02 -1.67
C GLN A 114 9.92 -4.82 -1.25
N PHE A 115 11.02 -5.09 -0.54
CA PHE A 115 11.96 -4.08 -0.07
C PHE A 115 13.35 -4.41 -0.60
N GLN A 116 14.02 -3.42 -1.18
CA GLN A 116 15.36 -3.54 -1.74
C GLN A 116 16.23 -2.33 -1.36
N GLU A 117 17.55 -2.52 -1.38
CA GLU A 117 18.48 -1.41 -1.26
C GLU A 117 18.32 -0.49 -2.50
N PRO A 118 18.42 0.84 -2.33
CA PRO A 118 18.28 1.81 -3.41
C PRO A 118 19.39 1.74 -4.47
#